data_AF-A0A918QBP6-F1
#
_entry.id   AF-A0A918QBP6-F1
#
_cell.length_a   1.000
_cell.length_b   1.000
_cell.length_c   1.000
_cell.angle_alpha   90.00
_cell.angle_beta   90.00
_cell.angle_gamma   90.00
#
_symmetry.space_group_name_H-M   'P 1'
#
loop_
_entity.id
_entity.type
_entity.pdbx_description
1 polymer ?
#
loop_
_entity_poly.entity_id
_entity_poly.type
_entity_poly.pdbx_seq_one_letter_code
_entity_poly.pdbx_strand_id
1 'polypeptide(L)'
;MVSNNIQYVSAIYQGGGIQISGRMDTGVVGQSVGFTVLDPFEVNHNYDVTDLPAVRARFMEYSESQRCRHEATDIIGGNINFSRIDKTNFIVSGIFEFSTVSGTCDTVQITEGRFDIKYIP
;
A
#
# COMPACT_ATOMS: atom_id res chain seq x y z
N MET A 1 9.99 9.27 15.42
CA MET A 1 9.74 7.91 14.90
C MET A 1 10.29 7.89 13.49
N VAL A 2 11.10 6.89 13.15
CA VAL A 2 12.06 6.94 12.02
C VAL A 2 11.34 6.73 10.69
N SER A 3 11.59 7.62 9.73
CA SER A 3 11.28 7.45 8.31
C SER A 3 12.09 6.25 7.79
N ASN A 4 11.53 5.05 7.84
CA ASN A 4 12.18 3.88 7.29
C ASN A 4 11.83 3.77 5.79
N ASN A 5 12.85 3.90 4.94
CA ASN A 5 12.69 3.72 3.49
C ASN A 5 12.43 2.26 3.16
N ILE A 6 11.45 2.02 2.28
CA ILE A 6 11.14 0.69 1.77
C ILE A 6 12.29 0.24 0.86
N GLN A 7 12.81 -0.98 1.08
CA GLN A 7 13.96 -1.50 0.34
C GLN A 7 13.56 -2.09 -1.03
N TYR A 8 12.35 -2.63 -1.13
CA TYR A 8 11.83 -3.24 -2.36
C TYR A 8 10.46 -2.65 -2.68
N VAL A 9 10.33 -1.95 -3.81
CA VAL A 9 9.06 -1.39 -4.27
C VAL A 9 8.77 -1.89 -5.68
N SER A 10 7.52 -2.25 -5.94
CA SER A 10 7.04 -2.64 -7.26
C SER A 10 5.68 -2.04 -7.55
N ALA A 11 5.42 -1.77 -8.83
CA ALA A 11 4.09 -1.50 -9.32
C ALA A 11 3.84 -2.22 -10.65
N ILE A 12 2.64 -2.74 -10.82
CA ILE A 12 2.17 -3.40 -12.04
C ILE A 12 0.72 -3.02 -12.30
N TYR A 13 0.42 -2.68 -13.54
CA TYR A 13 -0.94 -2.52 -14.01
C TYR A 13 -1.38 -3.86 -14.59
N GLN A 14 -2.34 -4.52 -13.95
CA GLN A 14 -2.84 -5.83 -14.38
C GLN A 14 -4.26 -6.04 -13.88
N GLY A 15 -5.12 -6.60 -14.73
CA GLY A 15 -6.50 -6.94 -14.34
C GLY A 15 -7.42 -5.73 -14.21
N GLY A 16 -7.14 -4.64 -14.92
CA GLY A 16 -7.95 -3.41 -14.89
C GLY A 16 -7.70 -2.54 -13.66
N GLY A 17 -6.47 -2.55 -13.12
CA GLY A 17 -6.10 -1.75 -11.97
C GLY A 17 -4.60 -1.71 -11.75
N ILE A 18 -4.16 -0.71 -11.01
CA ILE A 18 -2.77 -0.57 -10.58
C ILE A 18 -2.56 -1.29 -9.25
N GLN A 19 -1.54 -2.13 -9.18
CA GLN A 19 -1.12 -2.85 -7.98
C GLN A 19 0.24 -2.31 -7.56
N ILE A 20 0.34 -1.79 -6.35
CA ILE A 20 1.55 -1.20 -5.78
C ILE A 20 1.92 -2.01 -4.55
N SER A 21 3.20 -2.37 -4.38
CA SER A 21 3.65 -3.02 -3.16
C SER A 21 5.03 -2.58 -2.75
N GLY A 22 5.25 -2.58 -1.44
CA GLY A 22 6.52 -2.24 -0.82
C GLY A 22 6.87 -3.25 0.25
N ARG A 23 8.14 -3.61 0.38
CA ARG A 23 8.68 -4.44 1.46
C ARG A 23 9.93 -3.82 2.06
N MET A 24 10.01 -3.89 3.37
CA MET A 24 11.16 -3.53 4.18
C MET A 24 11.59 -4.75 4.97
N ASP A 25 12.89 -5.03 4.99
CA ASP A 25 13.45 -6.10 5.80
C ASP A 25 14.57 -5.52 6.67
N THR A 26 14.42 -5.64 7.99
CA THR A 26 15.42 -5.19 8.96
C THR A 26 16.29 -6.34 9.47
N GLY A 27 16.14 -7.55 8.91
CA GLY A 27 16.86 -8.76 9.30
C GLY A 27 16.19 -9.53 10.46
N VAL A 28 15.49 -8.84 11.36
CA VAL A 28 14.74 -9.45 12.48
C VAL A 28 13.23 -9.30 12.30
N VAL A 29 12.80 -8.19 11.71
CA VAL A 29 11.41 -7.90 11.38
C VAL A 29 11.33 -7.49 9.92
N GLY A 30 10.39 -8.09 9.20
CA GLY A 30 10.03 -7.67 7.86
C GLY A 30 8.60 -7.16 7.81
N GLN A 31 8.40 -6.11 7.04
CA GLN A 31 7.11 -5.48 6.83
C GLN A 31 6.84 -5.37 5.33
N SER A 32 5.60 -5.56 4.94
CA SER A 32 5.17 -5.27 3.58
C SER A 32 3.81 -4.60 3.57
N VAL A 33 3.65 -3.70 2.63
CA VAL A 33 2.42 -2.97 2.36
C VAL A 33 2.07 -3.20 0.89
N GLY A 34 0.78 -3.31 0.59
CA GLY A 34 0.33 -3.35 -0.79
C GLY A 34 -1.03 -2.71 -0.98
N PHE A 35 -1.23 -2.19 -2.18
CA PHE A 35 -2.45 -1.56 -2.64
C PHE A 35 -2.84 -2.11 -4.00
N THR A 36 -4.13 -2.22 -4.25
CA THR A 36 -4.71 -2.35 -5.58
C THR A 36 -5.78 -1.30 -5.72
N VAL A 37 -5.73 -0.49 -6.77
CA VAL A 37 -6.78 0.47 -7.13
C VAL A 37 -7.25 0.11 -8.53
N LEU A 38 -8.53 -0.27 -8.65
CA LEU A 38 -9.15 -0.60 -9.92
C LEU A 38 -9.40 0.66 -10.76
N ASP A 39 -9.48 0.50 -12.06
CA ASP A 39 -9.86 1.58 -12.95
C ASP A 39 -11.30 2.05 -12.69
N PRO A 40 -11.57 3.36 -12.87
CA PRO A 40 -10.59 4.40 -13.19
C PRO A 40 -9.80 4.89 -11.97
N PHE A 41 -8.48 4.99 -12.09
CA PHE A 41 -7.64 5.71 -11.14
C PHE A 41 -7.13 7.04 -11.73
N GLU A 42 -7.29 8.12 -10.98
CA GLU A 42 -7.13 9.51 -11.42
C GLU A 42 -6.26 10.30 -10.45
N VAL A 43 -5.64 11.36 -10.96
CA VAL A 43 -4.86 12.28 -10.13
C VAL A 43 -5.78 13.15 -9.28
N ASN A 44 -5.34 13.49 -8.07
CA ASN A 44 -6.06 14.34 -7.10
C ASN A 44 -7.42 13.77 -6.65
N HIS A 45 -7.61 12.46 -6.75
CA HIS A 45 -8.76 11.77 -6.20
C HIS A 45 -8.36 10.99 -4.94
N ASN A 46 -9.15 11.10 -3.88
CA ASN A 46 -8.95 10.35 -2.65
C ASN A 46 -9.73 9.04 -2.72
N TYR A 47 -9.01 7.94 -2.91
CA TYR A 47 -9.57 6.59 -2.92
C TYR A 47 -9.63 6.04 -1.49
N ASP A 48 -10.83 5.77 -0.98
CA ASP A 48 -11.03 5.14 0.32
C ASP A 48 -10.53 3.69 0.28
N VAL A 49 -9.59 3.34 1.15
CA VAL A 49 -8.99 1.99 1.20
C VAL A 49 -9.93 0.91 1.74
N THR A 50 -11.09 1.31 2.28
CA THR A 50 -12.15 0.42 2.75
C THR A 50 -13.21 0.13 1.67
N ASP A 51 -13.15 0.82 0.52
CA ASP A 51 -14.10 0.64 -0.59
C ASP A 51 -13.79 -0.63 -1.40
N LEU A 52 -14.26 -1.77 -0.90
CA LEU A 52 -14.09 -3.07 -1.55
C LEU A 52 -15.19 -3.32 -2.60
N PRO A 53 -14.85 -3.81 -3.81
CA PRO A 53 -13.53 -4.32 -4.23
C PRO A 53 -12.65 -3.29 -4.95
N ALA A 54 -13.08 -2.03 -5.07
CA ALA A 54 -12.43 -1.00 -5.87
C ALA A 54 -11.00 -0.69 -5.41
N VAL A 55 -10.80 -0.68 -4.08
CA VAL A 55 -9.50 -0.47 -3.45
C VAL A 55 -9.23 -1.62 -2.49
N ARG A 56 -8.02 -2.18 -2.55
CA ARG A 56 -7.58 -3.21 -1.61
C ARG A 56 -6.25 -2.81 -1.02
N ALA A 57 -6.22 -2.51 0.27
CA ALA A 57 -4.98 -2.38 1.02
C ALA A 57 -4.65 -3.70 1.74
N ARG A 58 -3.37 -3.95 1.97
CA ARG A 58 -2.90 -5.07 2.79
C ARG A 58 -1.64 -4.66 3.54
N PHE A 59 -1.48 -5.20 4.73
CA PHE A 59 -0.26 -5.07 5.51
C PHE A 59 0.17 -6.44 6.04
N MET A 60 1.46 -6.68 6.05
CA MET A 60 2.02 -7.87 6.68
C MET A 60 3.25 -7.47 7.45
N GLU A 61 3.32 -7.89 8.69
CA GLU A 61 4.50 -7.87 9.52
C GLU A 61 4.86 -9.30 9.89
N TYR A 62 6.13 -9.63 9.84
CA TYR A 62 6.61 -10.93 10.28
C TYR A 62 7.96 -10.78 10.97
N SER A 63 8.14 -11.56 12.03
CA SER A 63 9.38 -11.72 12.79
C SER A 63 9.67 -13.22 12.95
N GLU A 64 10.76 -13.56 13.62
CA GLU A 64 11.09 -14.96 13.93
C GLU A 64 10.02 -15.66 14.79
N SER A 65 9.26 -14.91 15.59
CA SER A 65 8.31 -15.44 16.58
C SER A 65 6.84 -15.20 16.26
N GLN A 66 6.53 -14.29 15.34
CA GLN A 66 5.14 -13.90 15.06
C GLN A 66 4.96 -13.48 13.60
N ARG A 67 3.82 -13.86 13.02
CA ARG A 67 3.40 -13.42 11.70
C ARG A 67 2.05 -12.74 11.79
N CYS A 68 2.05 -11.43 11.60
CA CYS A 68 0.87 -10.59 11.59
C CYS A 68 0.48 -10.26 10.15
N ARG A 69 -0.66 -10.80 9.71
CA ARG A 69 -1.23 -10.50 8.42
C ARG A 69 -2.53 -9.73 8.62
N HIS A 70 -2.60 -8.60 7.95
CA HIS A 70 -3.75 -7.71 7.91
C HIS A 70 -4.26 -7.70 6.47
N GLU A 71 -5.40 -8.34 6.25
CA GLU A 71 -6.06 -8.38 4.95
C GLU A 71 -6.88 -7.11 4.73
N ALA A 72 -7.39 -6.93 3.51
CA ALA A 72 -8.20 -5.77 3.16
C ALA A 72 -9.44 -5.59 4.06
N THR A 73 -9.99 -6.69 4.60
CA THR A 73 -11.12 -6.68 5.54
C THR A 73 -10.74 -6.22 6.95
N ASP A 74 -9.45 -6.22 7.28
CA ASP A 74 -8.92 -5.80 8.58
C ASP A 74 -8.58 -4.30 8.59
N ILE A 75 -8.70 -3.64 7.43
CA ILE A 75 -8.46 -2.20 7.27
C ILE A 75 -9.70 -1.45 7.78
N ILE A 76 -9.48 -0.50 8.69
CA ILE A 76 -10.57 0.23 9.36
C ILE A 76 -10.72 1.67 8.85
N GLY A 77 -9.80 2.14 8.00
CA GLY A 77 -9.88 3.47 7.40
C GLY A 77 -8.55 3.90 6.77
N GLY A 78 -8.62 4.89 5.88
CA GLY A 78 -7.46 5.45 5.20
C GLY A 78 -7.79 5.94 3.79
N ASN A 79 -6.78 6.43 3.09
CA ASN A 79 -6.91 6.80 1.69
C ASN A 79 -5.61 6.57 0.92
N ILE A 80 -5.75 6.47 -0.40
CA ILE A 80 -4.64 6.62 -1.34
C ILE A 80 -5.00 7.74 -2.32
N ASN A 81 -4.02 8.62 -2.60
CA ASN A 81 -4.17 9.72 -3.53
C ASN A 81 -2.99 9.75 -4.50
N PHE A 82 -3.30 9.77 -5.79
CA PHE A 82 -2.29 9.90 -6.83
C PHE A 82 -2.03 11.38 -7.12
N SER A 83 -0.77 11.82 -6.96
CA SER A 83 -0.34 13.16 -7.36
C SER A 83 0.12 13.22 -8.81
N ARG A 84 0.54 12.08 -9.38
CA ARG A 84 0.98 11.95 -10.77
C ARG A 84 0.67 10.58 -11.34
N ILE A 85 0.14 10.56 -12.56
CA ILE A 85 -0.01 9.36 -13.40
C ILE A 85 0.55 9.70 -14.78
N ASP A 86 1.74 9.18 -15.09
CA ASP A 86 2.41 9.35 -16.37
C ASP A 86 2.32 8.04 -17.16
N LYS A 87 1.40 7.99 -18.13
CA LYS A 87 1.17 6.81 -18.96
C LYS A 87 2.20 6.64 -20.08
N THR A 88 3.03 7.65 -20.35
CA THR A 88 4.09 7.60 -21.37
C THR A 88 5.37 7.00 -20.80
N ASN A 89 5.75 7.44 -19.60
CA ASN A 89 6.96 6.96 -18.91
C ASN A 89 6.66 5.82 -17.91
N PHE A 90 5.38 5.48 -17.76
CA PHE A 90 4.87 4.50 -16.80
C PHE A 90 5.25 4.82 -15.37
N ILE A 91 5.03 6.06 -14.93
CA ILE A 91 5.33 6.51 -13.56
C ILE A 91 4.03 6.81 -12.83
N VAL A 92 3.91 6.35 -11.58
CA VAL A 92 2.86 6.73 -10.65
C VAL A 92 3.48 7.26 -9.37
N SER A 93 2.94 8.38 -8.89
CA SER A 93 3.38 9.03 -7.67
C SER A 93 2.18 9.43 -6.84
N GLY A 94 2.33 9.43 -5.52
CA GLY A 94 1.23 9.73 -4.62
C GLY A 94 1.57 9.53 -3.16
N ILE A 95 0.52 9.64 -2.37
CA ILE A 95 0.54 9.43 -0.92
C ILE A 95 -0.51 8.42 -0.52
N PHE A 96 -0.31 7.79 0.62
CA PHE A 96 -1.31 6.93 1.22
C PHE A 96 -1.23 6.96 2.75
N GLU A 97 -2.37 6.73 3.36
CA GLU A 97 -2.51 6.46 4.78
C GLU A 97 -3.52 5.34 4.99
N PHE A 98 -3.32 4.52 6.02
CA PHE A 98 -4.36 3.62 6.49
C PHE A 98 -4.11 3.16 7.92
N SER A 99 -5.18 2.69 8.55
CA SER A 99 -5.16 2.03 9.84
C SER A 99 -5.75 0.62 9.70
N THR A 100 -5.15 -0.35 10.39
CA THR A 100 -5.64 -1.73 10.41
C THR A 100 -5.53 -2.34 11.79
N VAL A 101 -6.49 -3.21 12.10
CA VAL A 101 -6.56 -3.95 13.35
C VAL A 101 -6.79 -5.42 13.01
N SER A 102 -5.96 -6.30 13.53
CA SER A 102 -6.17 -7.75 13.45
C SER A 102 -6.20 -8.31 14.86
N GLY A 103 -7.14 -9.21 15.16
CA GLY A 103 -7.51 -9.55 16.54
C GLY A 103 -6.37 -10.03 17.44
N THR A 104 -5.32 -10.63 16.88
CA THR A 104 -4.15 -11.14 17.62
C THR A 104 -2.88 -10.32 17.40
N CYS A 105 -2.98 -9.19 16.69
CA CYS A 105 -1.84 -8.38 16.27
C CYS A 105 -2.02 -6.93 16.69
N ASP A 106 -0.92 -6.19 16.72
CA ASP A 106 -0.96 -4.78 17.03
C ASP A 106 -1.77 -4.00 15.99
N THR A 107 -2.34 -2.88 16.43
CA THR A 107 -2.92 -1.91 15.52
C THR A 107 -1.81 -1.22 14.76
N VAL A 108 -1.87 -1.25 13.43
CA VAL A 108 -0.90 -0.60 12.56
C VAL A 108 -1.52 0.65 11.97
N GLN A 109 -0.79 1.76 12.05
CA GLN A 109 -1.17 3.03 11.44
C GLN A 109 -0.03 3.52 10.55
N ILE A 110 -0.35 3.76 9.28
CA ILE A 110 0.53 4.44 8.34
C ILE A 110 -0.14 5.78 8.02
N THR A 111 0.51 6.89 8.35
CA THR A 111 -0.09 8.24 8.26
C THR A 111 0.51 9.11 7.17
N GLU A 112 1.70 8.78 6.65
CA GLU A 112 2.42 9.61 5.67
C GLU A 112 3.17 8.75 4.65
N GLY A 113 2.54 7.67 4.17
CA GLY A 113 3.09 6.83 3.11
C GLY A 113 3.26 7.62 1.82
N ARG A 114 4.39 7.42 1.12
CA ARG A 114 4.70 8.07 -0.15
C ARG A 114 5.20 7.06 -1.16
N PHE A 115 4.85 7.24 -2.42
CA PHE A 115 5.41 6.48 -3.53
C PHE A 115 5.69 7.39 -4.72
N ASP A 116 6.76 7.09 -5.43
CA ASP A 116 7.11 7.65 -6.72
C ASP A 116 7.88 6.58 -7.49
N ILE A 117 7.16 5.82 -8.32
CA ILE A 117 7.66 4.56 -8.86
C ILE A 117 7.26 4.35 -10.31
N LYS A 118 8.13 3.64 -11.03
CA LYS A 118 7.81 3.12 -12.35
C LYS A 118 6.95 1.88 -12.20
N TYR A 119 5.86 1.78 -12.96
CA TYR A 119 5.02 0.60 -13.04
C TYR A 119 5.23 -0.16 -14.34
N ILE A 120 4.93 -1.46 -14.31
CA ILE A 120 4.88 -2.32 -15.49
C ILE A 120 3.47 -2.23 -16.07
N PRO A 121 3.29 -1.81 -17.33
CA PRO A 121 1.97 -1.72 -17.97
C PRO A 121 1.35 -3.09 -18.29
#